data_AF-A0A7S0ERM0-F1
#
_entry.id   AF-A0A7S0ERM0-F1
#
_cell.length_a   1.000
_cell.length_b   1.000
_cell.length_c   1.000
_cell.angle_alpha   90.00
_cell.angle_beta   90.00
_cell.angle_gamma   90.00
#
_symmetry.space_group_name_H-M   'P 1'
#
loop_
_entity.id
_entity.type
_entity.pdbx_description
1 polymer ?
#
loop_
_entity_poly.entity_id
_entity_poly.type
_entity_poly.pdbx_seq_one_letter_code
_entity_poly.pdbx_strand_id
1 'polypeptide(L)'
;EEDRQMEMGRLERTFDGTGVEQASLNAFLPPTNRGYALLKRMGWQEQTGLGKKADGRHEPIQMAEQYATLGLGKASEYEEKAEVATEFRKALTTEVIAAEDDQGRQRREEQVAKEEGIREKLKEETDAFYCEVCDKRYVKVKEFENHLSSYDHHHRKRFKEMKETEKARAKAKEKPRKEKKDPALLAAEAAAAAGTLVLIS
;
A
#
# COMPACT_ATOMS: atom_id res chain seq x y z
N GLU A 1 -10.91 27.51 7.21
CA GLU A 1 -9.45 27.33 7.09
C GLU A 1 -8.89 28.25 6.00
N GLU A 2 -9.53 28.30 4.84
CA GLU A 2 -9.26 29.25 3.74
C GLU A 2 -9.44 30.73 4.15
N ASP A 3 -10.45 31.08 4.96
CA ASP A 3 -10.66 32.46 5.44
C ASP A 3 -9.53 32.98 6.33
N ARG A 4 -8.87 32.07 7.07
CA ARG A 4 -7.74 32.39 7.95
C ARG A 4 -6.43 32.55 7.15
N GLN A 5 -6.30 31.83 6.03
CA GLN A 5 -5.24 32.05 5.05
C GLN A 5 -5.42 33.39 4.30
N MET A 6 -6.66 33.79 3.99
CA MET A 6 -6.94 35.08 3.36
C MET A 6 -6.68 36.28 4.30
N GLU A 7 -6.89 36.12 5.60
CA GLU A 7 -6.62 37.17 6.60
C GLU A 7 -5.10 37.38 6.83
N MET A 8 -4.31 36.31 6.88
CA MET A 8 -2.84 36.38 6.96
C MET A 8 -2.22 37.04 5.71
N GLY A 9 -2.74 36.72 4.51
CA GLY A 9 -2.31 37.36 3.26
C GLY A 9 -2.76 38.82 3.10
N ARG A 10 -3.60 39.36 4.00
CA ARG A 10 -4.00 40.78 4.01
C ARG A 10 -3.09 41.63 4.89
N LEU A 11 -2.47 41.05 5.91
CA LEU A 11 -1.57 41.75 6.83
C LEU A 11 -0.16 41.97 6.24
N GLU A 12 0.30 41.09 5.36
CA GLU A 12 1.62 41.19 4.69
C GLU A 12 1.69 42.27 3.61
N ARG A 13 0.57 42.93 3.26
CA ARG A 13 0.48 43.88 2.14
C ARG A 13 0.84 45.34 2.48
N THR A 14 1.21 45.66 3.71
CA THR A 14 1.43 47.06 4.15
C THR A 14 2.88 47.43 4.42
N PHE A 15 3.81 46.48 4.35
CA PHE A 15 5.23 46.75 4.61
C PHE A 15 6.14 45.85 3.76
N ASP A 16 6.67 46.43 2.69
CA ASP A 16 7.46 45.70 1.68
C ASP A 16 8.89 45.33 2.15
N GLY A 17 9.32 45.78 3.34
CA GLY A 17 10.64 45.48 3.92
C GLY A 17 11.86 45.99 3.12
N THR A 18 11.62 46.61 1.95
CA THR A 18 12.65 47.10 1.05
C THR A 18 13.30 48.35 1.66
N GLY A 19 14.52 48.19 2.18
CA GLY A 19 15.30 49.27 2.81
C GLY A 19 15.44 49.18 4.33
N VAL A 20 15.01 48.07 4.94
CA VAL A 20 15.13 47.84 6.39
C VAL A 20 15.91 46.55 6.60
N GLU A 21 17.07 46.65 7.24
CA GLU A 21 17.83 45.48 7.65
C GLU A 21 17.12 44.82 8.83
N GLN A 22 16.74 43.54 8.67
CA GLN A 22 16.18 42.76 9.77
C GLN A 22 17.27 42.49 10.81
N ALA A 23 16.93 42.70 12.08
CA ALA A 23 17.80 42.32 13.17
C ALA A 23 17.97 40.79 13.16
N SER A 24 19.21 40.31 13.14
CA SER A 24 19.52 38.89 13.27
C SER A 24 20.14 38.61 14.63
N LEU A 25 20.00 37.37 15.13
CA LEU A 25 20.64 36.93 16.37
C LEU A 25 22.16 36.74 16.20
N ASN A 26 22.64 36.64 14.96
CA ASN A 26 24.02 36.27 14.63
C ASN A 26 24.91 37.48 14.25
N ALA A 27 24.35 38.69 14.16
CA ALA A 27 25.08 39.89 13.80
C ALA A 27 24.95 40.98 14.87
N PHE A 28 26.05 41.70 15.11
CA PHE A 28 26.02 42.88 15.98
C PHE A 28 25.21 44.01 15.33
N LEU A 29 24.51 44.78 16.18
CA LEU A 29 23.81 45.98 15.74
C LEU A 29 24.81 47.03 15.22
N PRO A 30 24.62 47.57 14.01
CA PRO A 30 25.52 48.58 13.47
C PRO A 30 25.41 49.90 14.25
N PRO A 31 26.47 50.74 14.26
CA PRO A 31 26.46 52.02 14.97
C PRO A 31 25.45 53.03 14.42
N THR A 32 25.00 52.84 13.19
CA THR A 32 23.91 53.61 12.54
C THR A 32 22.56 53.36 13.21
N ASN A 33 22.40 52.26 13.95
CA ASN A 33 21.16 51.95 14.66
C ASN A 33 20.96 52.94 15.82
N ARG A 34 19.78 53.57 15.88
CA ARG A 34 19.44 54.53 16.94
C ARG A 34 19.52 53.91 18.34
N GLY A 35 19.13 52.66 18.49
CA GLY A 35 19.20 51.93 19.77
C GLY A 35 20.64 51.75 20.25
N TYR A 36 21.56 51.40 19.34
CA TYR A 36 22.99 51.33 19.62
C TYR A 36 23.55 52.67 20.12
N ALA A 37 23.22 53.76 19.41
CA ALA A 37 23.67 55.10 19.77
C ALA A 37 23.13 55.57 21.13
N LEU A 38 21.87 55.25 21.45
CA LEU A 38 21.27 55.55 22.75
C LEU A 38 21.92 54.74 23.88
N LEU A 39 22.19 53.45 23.66
CA LEU A 39 22.80 52.58 24.65
C LEU A 39 24.21 53.07 25.01
N LYS A 40 25.02 53.45 24.01
CA LYS A 40 26.34 54.06 24.20
C LYS A 40 26.28 55.36 25.00
N ARG A 41 25.24 56.18 24.79
CA ARG A 41 25.01 57.42 25.58
C ARG A 41 24.68 57.17 27.04
N MET A 42 24.08 56.03 27.36
CA MET A 42 23.79 55.62 28.74
C MET A 42 25.00 55.02 29.47
N GLY A 43 26.19 55.04 28.84
CA GLY A 43 27.42 54.53 29.44
C GLY A 43 27.67 53.04 29.21
N TRP A 44 26.89 52.39 28.34
CA TRP A 44 27.21 51.04 27.90
C TRP A 44 28.45 51.03 26.99
N GLN A 45 29.28 50.02 27.17
CA GLN A 45 30.49 49.81 26.37
C GLN A 45 30.28 48.64 25.41
N GLU A 46 30.84 48.78 24.22
CA GLU A 46 30.78 47.76 23.17
C GLU A 46 31.44 46.46 23.66
N GLN A 47 30.87 45.31 23.29
CA GLN A 47 31.35 43.97 23.70
C GLN A 47 31.26 43.66 25.20
N THR A 48 30.55 44.49 25.96
CA THR A 48 30.41 44.33 27.41
C THR A 48 28.96 44.00 27.79
N GLY A 49 28.79 43.11 28.76
CA GLY A 49 27.49 42.78 29.35
C GLY A 49 26.84 43.97 30.07
N LEU A 50 25.51 43.98 30.17
CA LEU A 50 24.82 44.96 31.02
C LEU A 50 24.95 44.60 32.50
N GLY A 51 24.86 45.60 33.38
CA GLY A 51 24.87 45.42 34.83
C GLY A 51 25.98 46.19 35.53
N LYS A 52 25.91 46.31 36.86
CA LYS A 52 26.83 47.14 37.67
C LYS A 52 28.30 46.76 37.52
N LYS A 53 28.57 45.47 37.33
CA LYS A 53 29.90 44.89 37.11
C LYS A 53 30.15 44.50 35.66
N ALA A 54 29.22 44.80 34.76
CA ALA A 54 29.25 44.32 33.37
C ALA A 54 29.14 42.79 33.19
N ASP A 55 28.65 42.07 34.20
CA ASP A 55 28.52 40.60 34.22
C ASP A 55 27.32 40.04 33.42
N GLY A 56 26.56 40.89 32.72
CA GLY A 56 25.41 40.45 31.92
C GLY A 56 25.83 39.63 30.71
N ARG A 57 24.93 38.76 30.23
CA ARG A 57 25.16 38.02 28.98
C ARG A 57 25.30 39.01 27.80
N HIS A 58 26.37 38.86 27.01
CA HIS A 58 26.66 39.74 25.87
C HIS A 58 25.88 39.35 24.61
N GLU A 59 25.59 38.06 24.43
CA GLU A 59 24.84 37.52 23.28
C GLU A 59 23.36 37.25 23.60
N PRO A 60 22.45 37.41 22.63
CA PRO A 60 21.05 36.99 22.77
C PRO A 60 20.91 35.47 23.04
N ILE A 61 19.88 35.05 23.78
CA ILE A 61 19.58 33.61 23.90
C ILE A 61 18.96 33.14 22.59
N GLN A 62 19.51 32.07 22.03
CA GLN A 62 18.86 31.34 20.94
C GLN A 62 17.71 30.52 21.52
N MET A 63 16.49 30.83 21.11
CA MET A 63 15.32 30.05 21.47
C MET A 63 15.20 28.87 20.51
N ALA A 64 15.04 27.66 21.04
CA ALA A 64 14.76 26.50 20.22
C ALA A 64 13.37 26.66 19.58
N GLU A 65 13.29 26.51 18.27
CA GLU A 65 12.02 26.54 17.56
C GLU A 65 11.23 25.27 17.89
N GLN A 66 10.14 25.42 18.63
CA GLN A 66 9.19 24.33 18.84
C GLN A 66 8.10 24.41 17.77
N TYR A 67 8.05 23.41 16.91
CA TYR A 67 7.01 23.29 15.91
C TYR A 67 5.70 22.82 16.56
N ALA A 68 4.81 23.78 16.80
CA ALA A 68 3.43 23.55 17.23
C ALA A 68 3.29 22.59 18.43
N THR A 69 2.52 21.51 18.26
CA THR A 69 2.15 20.51 19.26
C THR A 69 3.09 19.30 19.30
N LEU A 70 4.24 19.40 18.65
CA LEU A 70 5.21 18.32 18.63
C LEU A 70 5.76 18.08 20.04
N GLY A 71 5.72 16.82 20.48
CA GLY A 71 6.25 16.45 21.79
C GLY A 71 7.75 16.71 21.91
N LEU A 72 8.22 16.97 23.13
CA LEU A 72 9.64 17.13 23.42
C LEU A 72 10.42 15.90 22.91
N GLY A 73 11.51 16.13 22.18
CA GLY A 73 12.36 15.09 21.58
C GLY A 73 11.84 14.44 20.29
N LYS A 74 10.61 14.75 19.85
CA LYS A 74 10.08 14.16 18.61
C LYS A 74 10.69 14.78 17.35
N ALA A 75 11.09 16.05 17.42
CA ALA A 75 11.79 16.72 16.33
C ALA A 75 13.14 16.05 16.01
N SER A 76 13.96 15.78 17.04
CA SER A 76 15.26 15.12 16.86
C SER A 76 15.11 13.71 16.30
N GLU A 77 14.12 12.94 16.77
CA GLU A 77 13.81 11.62 16.22
C GLU A 77 13.46 11.68 14.71
N TYR A 78 12.77 12.74 14.27
CA TYR A 78 12.43 12.91 12.86
C TYR A 78 13.65 13.28 12.02
N GLU A 79 14.54 14.12 12.53
CA GLU A 79 15.78 14.49 11.87
C GLU A 79 16.69 13.27 11.68
N GLU A 80 16.94 12.49 12.73
CA GLU A 80 17.71 11.25 12.66
C GLU A 80 17.13 10.26 11.64
N LYS A 81 15.79 10.10 11.63
CA LYS A 81 15.12 9.24 10.65
C LYS A 81 15.24 9.77 9.23
N ALA A 82 15.20 11.08 9.05
CA ALA A 82 15.36 11.71 7.75
C ALA A 82 16.80 11.53 7.24
N GLU A 83 17.80 11.68 8.10
CA GLU A 83 19.20 11.40 7.80
C GLU A 83 19.37 9.94 7.36
N VAL A 84 18.99 8.96 8.19
CA VAL A 84 19.12 7.53 7.85
C VAL A 84 18.37 7.17 6.55
N ALA A 85 17.22 7.81 6.30
CA ALA A 85 16.46 7.58 5.07
C ALA A 85 17.10 8.19 3.82
N THR A 86 17.90 9.25 3.97
CA THR A 86 18.53 10.01 2.88
C THR A 86 20.02 9.70 2.68
N GLU A 87 20.66 9.06 3.67
CA GLU A 87 22.08 8.68 3.64
C GLU A 87 22.43 7.88 2.39
N PHE A 88 21.59 6.92 1.99
CA PHE A 88 21.84 6.09 0.82
C PHE A 88 20.56 5.86 0.01
N ARG A 89 20.70 5.86 -1.32
CA ARG A 89 19.63 5.37 -2.20
C ARG A 89 19.38 3.90 -1.87
N LYS A 90 18.13 3.56 -1.56
CA LYS A 90 17.71 2.15 -1.44
C LYS A 90 17.94 1.45 -2.78
N ALA A 91 18.82 0.44 -2.78
CA ALA A 91 19.10 -0.36 -3.96
C ALA A 91 17.82 -1.06 -4.44
N LEU A 92 17.63 -1.12 -5.76
CA LEU A 92 16.50 -1.85 -6.32
C LEU A 92 16.70 -3.35 -6.05
N THR A 93 15.62 -4.10 -5.86
CA THR A 93 15.68 -5.57 -5.71
C THR A 93 16.48 -6.22 -6.83
N THR A 94 16.31 -5.78 -8.08
CA THR A 94 17.07 -6.28 -9.23
C THR A 94 18.58 -6.02 -9.13
N GLU A 95 18.98 -4.86 -8.61
CA GLU A 95 20.40 -4.50 -8.43
C GLU A 95 21.03 -5.37 -7.33
N VAL A 96 20.31 -5.59 -6.23
CA VAL A 96 20.74 -6.49 -5.14
C VAL A 96 20.89 -7.92 -5.66
N ILE A 97 19.88 -8.43 -6.38
CA ILE A 97 19.87 -9.78 -6.96
C ILE A 97 21.05 -10.01 -7.93
N ALA A 98 21.46 -8.99 -8.67
CA ALA A 98 22.57 -9.07 -9.62
C ALA A 98 23.96 -9.05 -8.94
N ALA A 99 24.07 -8.39 -7.78
CA ALA A 99 25.31 -8.27 -7.02
C ALA A 99 25.48 -9.37 -5.94
N GLU A 100 24.48 -10.23 -5.74
CA GLU A 100 24.48 -11.28 -4.73
C GLU A 100 25.48 -12.42 -5.04
N ASP A 101 26.18 -12.87 -3.99
CA ASP A 101 27.00 -14.08 -3.99
C ASP A 101 26.14 -15.35 -4.12
N ASP A 102 26.74 -16.49 -4.50
CA ASP A 102 26.03 -17.77 -4.63
C ASP A 102 25.31 -18.21 -3.35
N GLN A 103 25.90 -17.93 -2.18
CA GLN A 103 25.28 -18.18 -0.87
C GLN A 103 24.06 -17.28 -0.60
N GLY A 104 24.07 -16.04 -1.11
CA GLY A 104 22.94 -15.12 -1.01
C GLY A 104 21.76 -15.57 -1.87
N ARG A 105 22.07 -16.02 -3.10
CA ARG A 105 21.10 -16.60 -4.02
C ARG A 105 20.37 -17.79 -3.40
N GLN A 106 21.11 -18.73 -2.79
CA GLN A 106 20.53 -19.90 -2.13
C GLN A 106 19.57 -19.51 -0.99
N ARG A 107 19.95 -18.56 -0.13
CA ARG A 107 19.06 -18.09 0.96
C ARG A 107 17.77 -17.47 0.44
N ARG A 108 17.85 -16.70 -0.65
CA ARG A 108 16.67 -16.11 -1.29
C ARG A 108 15.78 -17.18 -1.91
N GLU A 109 16.36 -18.14 -2.63
CA GLU A 109 15.63 -19.27 -3.20
C GLU A 109 14.93 -20.10 -2.11
N GLU A 110 15.61 -20.38 -1.00
CA GLU A 110 15.01 -21.04 0.17
C GLU A 110 13.88 -20.22 0.78
N GLN A 111 14.04 -18.90 0.89
CA GLN A 111 13.01 -18.02 1.43
C GLN A 111 11.77 -17.99 0.53
N VAL A 112 11.97 -17.84 -0.78
CA VAL A 112 10.89 -17.89 -1.77
C VAL A 112 10.21 -19.26 -1.72
N ALA A 113 10.96 -20.35 -1.67
CA ALA A 113 10.39 -21.70 -1.54
C ALA A 113 9.57 -21.88 -0.25
N LYS A 114 10.03 -21.31 0.88
CA LYS A 114 9.28 -21.31 2.15
C LYS A 114 7.99 -20.50 2.03
N GLU A 115 8.06 -19.31 1.46
CA GLU A 115 6.89 -18.43 1.27
C GLU A 115 5.88 -19.03 0.31
N GLU A 116 6.33 -19.64 -0.78
CA GLU A 116 5.49 -20.38 -1.72
C GLU A 116 4.84 -21.60 -1.07
N GLY A 117 5.60 -22.36 -0.27
CA GLY A 117 5.06 -23.48 0.50
C GLY A 117 4.03 -23.06 1.55
N ILE A 118 4.22 -21.91 2.21
CA ILE A 118 3.22 -21.34 3.11
C ILE A 118 1.98 -20.90 2.31
N ARG A 119 2.17 -20.27 1.16
CA ARG A 119 1.07 -19.81 0.29
C ARG A 119 0.25 -20.99 -0.24
N GLU A 120 0.88 -22.09 -0.60
CA GLU A 120 0.19 -23.32 -1.04
C GLU A 120 -0.66 -23.90 0.09
N LYS A 121 -0.08 -24.05 1.30
CA LYS A 121 -0.83 -24.49 2.48
C LYS A 121 -2.04 -23.60 2.79
N LEU A 122 -1.88 -22.28 2.71
CA LEU A 122 -2.99 -21.35 2.91
C LEU A 122 -4.08 -21.50 1.83
N LYS A 123 -3.72 -21.86 0.60
CA LYS A 123 -4.71 -22.16 -0.45
C LYS A 123 -5.46 -23.46 -0.17
N GLU A 124 -4.75 -24.52 0.21
CA GLU A 124 -5.37 -25.80 0.59
C GLU A 124 -6.34 -25.63 1.76
N GLU A 125 -5.95 -24.85 2.78
CA GLU A 125 -6.80 -24.54 3.92
C GLU A 125 -8.03 -23.70 3.53
N THR A 126 -7.88 -22.77 2.59
CA THR A 126 -8.99 -21.89 2.15
C THR A 126 -9.86 -22.46 1.05
N ASP A 127 -9.45 -23.53 0.38
CA ASP A 127 -10.26 -24.22 -0.63
C ASP A 127 -11.55 -24.79 -0.03
N ALA A 128 -11.55 -25.15 1.26
CA ALA A 128 -12.76 -25.55 1.99
C ALA A 128 -13.80 -24.41 2.14
N PHE A 129 -13.38 -23.14 2.04
CA PHE A 129 -14.24 -21.96 2.16
C PHE A 129 -14.68 -21.39 0.80
N TYR A 130 -14.82 -22.27 -0.20
CA TYR A 130 -15.30 -21.91 -1.53
C TYR A 130 -16.79 -22.22 -1.70
N CYS A 131 -17.54 -21.26 -2.28
CA CYS A 131 -18.94 -21.45 -2.64
C CYS A 131 -19.13 -21.58 -4.16
N GLU A 132 -19.50 -22.77 -4.64
CA GLU A 132 -19.76 -23.07 -6.06
C GLU A 132 -21.05 -22.47 -6.65
N VAL A 133 -21.93 -21.91 -5.81
CA VAL A 133 -23.19 -21.27 -6.25
C VAL A 133 -22.96 -19.80 -6.57
N CYS A 134 -22.04 -19.19 -5.82
CA CYS A 134 -21.77 -17.76 -5.89
C CYS A 134 -20.40 -17.44 -6.51
N ASP A 135 -19.55 -18.45 -6.72
CA ASP A 135 -18.16 -18.35 -7.18
C ASP A 135 -17.33 -17.40 -6.31
N LYS A 136 -17.48 -17.54 -4.99
CA LYS A 136 -16.81 -16.70 -3.97
C LYS A 136 -15.95 -17.56 -3.06
N ARG A 137 -14.72 -17.10 -2.80
CA ARG A 137 -13.79 -17.66 -1.82
C ARG A 137 -13.76 -16.78 -0.58
N TYR A 138 -13.67 -17.39 0.59
CA TYR A 138 -13.61 -16.69 1.87
C TYR A 138 -12.33 -17.08 2.62
N VAL A 139 -11.77 -16.15 3.40
CA VAL A 139 -10.53 -16.40 4.16
C VAL A 139 -10.85 -16.94 5.56
N LYS A 140 -11.97 -16.53 6.15
CA LYS A 140 -12.37 -16.92 7.51
C LYS A 140 -13.62 -17.78 7.51
N VAL A 141 -13.64 -18.76 8.41
CA VAL A 141 -14.78 -19.66 8.66
C VAL A 141 -16.09 -18.89 8.87
N LYS A 142 -16.10 -17.90 9.78
CA LYS A 142 -17.30 -17.11 10.10
C LYS A 142 -17.86 -16.35 8.89
N GLU A 143 -16.99 -15.84 8.02
CA GLU A 143 -17.40 -15.11 6.82
C GLU A 143 -18.08 -16.06 5.82
N PHE A 144 -17.58 -17.30 5.72
CA PHE A 144 -18.17 -18.35 4.90
C PHE A 144 -19.53 -18.82 5.44
N GLU A 145 -19.65 -19.07 6.74
CA GLU A 145 -20.93 -19.46 7.37
C GLU A 145 -22.01 -18.39 7.22
N ASN A 146 -21.65 -17.12 7.40
CA ASN A 146 -22.54 -15.99 7.17
C ASN A 146 -22.97 -15.89 5.70
N HIS A 147 -22.08 -16.23 4.76
CA HIS A 147 -22.45 -16.31 3.35
C HIS A 147 -23.47 -17.42 3.10
N LEU A 148 -23.24 -18.63 3.62
CA LEU A 148 -24.14 -19.78 3.41
C LEU A 148 -25.55 -19.55 3.99
N SER A 149 -25.66 -18.78 5.07
CA SER A 149 -26.94 -18.39 5.69
C SER A 149 -27.55 -17.11 5.11
N SER A 150 -26.86 -16.42 4.20
CA SER A 150 -27.35 -15.18 3.60
C SER A 150 -28.53 -15.42 2.66
N TYR A 151 -29.47 -14.46 2.65
CA TYR A 151 -30.64 -14.48 1.78
C TYR A 151 -30.26 -14.65 0.29
N ASP A 152 -29.26 -13.90 -0.18
CA ASP A 152 -28.77 -13.98 -1.56
C ASP A 152 -28.24 -15.37 -1.93
N HIS A 153 -27.51 -16.02 -1.02
CA HIS A 153 -26.99 -17.36 -1.25
C HIS A 153 -28.15 -18.36 -1.42
N HIS A 154 -29.15 -18.32 -0.54
CA HIS A 154 -30.32 -19.19 -0.62
C HIS A 154 -31.11 -18.98 -1.92
N HIS A 155 -31.31 -17.74 -2.35
CA HIS A 155 -31.99 -17.45 -3.60
C HIS A 155 -31.23 -17.99 -4.80
N ARG A 156 -29.93 -17.71 -4.88
CA ARG A 156 -29.07 -18.16 -5.97
C ARG A 156 -28.98 -19.68 -6.03
N LYS A 157 -28.96 -20.36 -4.88
CA LYS A 157 -29.04 -21.82 -4.76
C LYS A 157 -30.35 -22.36 -5.34
N ARG A 158 -31.49 -21.83 -4.91
CA ARG A 158 -32.81 -22.23 -5.41
C ARG A 158 -32.96 -22.01 -6.92
N PHE A 159 -32.45 -20.90 -7.45
CA PHE A 159 -32.48 -20.65 -8.89
C PHE A 159 -31.65 -21.66 -9.68
N LYS A 160 -30.48 -22.06 -9.17
CA LYS A 160 -29.62 -23.07 -9.80
C LYS A 160 -30.32 -24.43 -9.82
N GLU A 161 -30.90 -24.85 -8.70
CA GLU A 161 -31.67 -26.10 -8.58
C GLU A 161 -32.88 -26.13 -9.52
N MET A 162 -33.66 -25.04 -9.59
CA MET A 162 -34.79 -24.93 -10.53
C MET A 162 -34.33 -25.08 -11.98
N LYS A 163 -33.25 -24.38 -12.37
CA LYS A 163 -32.69 -24.47 -13.71
C LYS A 163 -32.17 -25.88 -14.04
N GLU A 164 -31.56 -26.57 -13.08
CA GLU A 164 -31.08 -27.94 -13.26
C GLU A 164 -32.23 -28.94 -13.40
N THR A 165 -33.29 -28.82 -12.61
CA THR A 165 -34.47 -29.68 -12.75
C THR A 165 -35.21 -29.45 -14.08
N GLU A 166 -35.32 -28.22 -14.56
CA GLU A 166 -35.87 -27.92 -15.89
C GLU A 166 -35.00 -28.49 -17.00
N LYS A 167 -33.68 -28.32 -16.91
CA LYS A 167 -32.73 -28.94 -17.86
C LYS A 167 -32.83 -30.46 -17.85
N ALA A 168 -32.96 -31.08 -16.68
CA ALA A 168 -33.13 -32.53 -16.57
C ALA A 168 -34.45 -33.00 -17.19
N ARG A 169 -35.55 -32.26 -16.97
CA ARG A 169 -36.85 -32.51 -17.61
C ARG A 169 -36.80 -32.33 -19.12
N ALA A 170 -36.12 -31.31 -19.61
CA ALA A 170 -35.90 -31.08 -21.04
C ALA A 170 -35.10 -32.24 -21.65
N LYS A 171 -33.96 -32.63 -21.07
CA LYS A 171 -33.17 -33.79 -21.51
C LYS A 171 -33.95 -35.11 -21.45
N ALA A 172 -34.84 -35.28 -20.47
CA ALA A 172 -35.70 -36.47 -20.38
C ALA A 172 -36.76 -36.51 -21.49
N LYS A 173 -37.29 -35.34 -21.90
CA LYS A 173 -38.18 -35.21 -23.07
C LYS A 173 -37.44 -35.34 -24.40
N GLU A 174 -36.16 -34.98 -24.43
CA GLU A 174 -35.30 -35.01 -25.63
C GLU A 174 -34.66 -36.38 -25.89
N LYS A 175 -34.72 -37.35 -24.94
CA LYS A 175 -34.33 -38.74 -25.22
C LYS A 175 -35.19 -39.27 -26.38
N PRO A 176 -34.62 -39.47 -27.58
CA PRO A 176 -35.42 -39.87 -28.73
C PRO A 176 -35.77 -41.35 -28.59
N ARG A 177 -37.05 -41.64 -28.83
CA ARG A 177 -37.56 -42.75 -29.63
C ARG A 177 -36.39 -43.50 -30.31
N LYS A 178 -35.89 -44.59 -29.71
CA LYS A 178 -34.97 -45.49 -30.42
C LYS A 178 -35.72 -45.97 -31.66
N GLU A 179 -35.43 -45.36 -32.80
CA GLU A 179 -35.70 -45.97 -34.10
C GLU A 179 -35.10 -47.36 -34.04
N LYS A 180 -35.98 -48.36 -34.19
CA LYS A 180 -35.58 -49.75 -34.35
C LYS A 180 -34.73 -49.77 -35.62
N LYS A 181 -33.40 -49.76 -35.50
CA LYS A 181 -32.53 -50.08 -36.62
C LYS A 181 -32.88 -51.52 -37.02
N ASP A 182 -33.37 -51.69 -38.24
CA ASP A 182 -33.79 -52.99 -38.75
C ASP A 182 -32.62 -54.00 -38.64
N PRO A 183 -32.84 -55.18 -38.07
CA PRO A 183 -31.77 -56.17 -37.83
C PRO A 183 -31.09 -56.65 -39.12
N ALA A 184 -31.74 -56.45 -40.28
CA ALA A 184 -31.19 -56.76 -41.59
C ALA A 184 -30.01 -55.86 -42.00
N LEU A 185 -30.03 -54.58 -41.64
CA LEU A 185 -28.95 -53.64 -41.98
C LEU A 185 -27.69 -53.89 -41.15
N LEU A 186 -27.85 -54.29 -39.88
CA LEU A 186 -26.73 -54.66 -39.01
C LEU A 186 -26.11 -56.01 -39.41
N ALA A 187 -26.91 -56.95 -39.92
CA ALA A 187 -26.42 -58.22 -40.47
C ALA A 187 -25.68 -58.05 -41.81
N ALA A 188 -26.13 -57.11 -42.66
CA ALA A 188 -25.47 -56.82 -43.94
C ALA A 188 -24.09 -56.16 -43.74
N GLU A 189 -23.94 -55.28 -42.75
CA GLU A 189 -22.66 -54.64 -42.43
C GLU A 189 -21.64 -55.62 -41.84
N ALA A 190 -22.10 -56.57 -41.00
CA ALA A 190 -21.28 -57.66 -40.50
C ALA A 190 -20.86 -58.66 -41.60
N ALA A 191 -21.73 -58.92 -42.59
CA ALA A 191 -21.41 -59.77 -43.72
C ALA A 191 -20.39 -59.10 -44.68
N ALA A 192 -20.46 -57.78 -44.85
CA ALA A 192 -19.49 -57.03 -45.64
C ALA A 192 -18.08 -57.03 -45.03
N ALA A 193 -17.97 -57.02 -43.69
CA ALA A 193 -16.69 -57.11 -42.99
C ALA A 193 -16.03 -58.49 -43.08
N ALA A 194 -16.81 -59.57 -43.26
CA ALA A 194 -16.29 -60.92 -43.45
C ALA A 194 -15.80 -61.19 -44.89
N GLY A 195 -16.32 -60.46 -45.88
CA GLY A 195 -15.94 -60.62 -47.29
C GLY A 195 -14.54 -60.10 -47.65
N THR A 196 -13.95 -59.22 -46.85
CA THR A 196 -12.66 -58.58 -47.13
C THR A 196 -11.44 -59.40 -46.66
N LEU A 197 -11.65 -60.47 -45.89
CA LEU A 197 -10.56 -61.31 -45.37
C LEU A 197 -10.17 -62.50 -46.28
N VAL A 198 -10.93 -62.76 -47.35
CA VAL A 198 -10.71 -63.94 -48.23
C VAL A 198 -9.84 -63.64 -49.46
N LEU A 199 -9.46 -62.38 -49.71
CA LEU A 199 -8.65 -61.98 -50.87
C LEU A 199 -7.16 -61.71 -50.56
N ILE A 200 -6.68 -62.08 -49.37
CA ILE A 200 -5.25 -62.06 -49.01
C ILE A 200 -4.86 -63.46 -48.51
N SER A 201 -4.73 -64.41 -49.43
CA SER A 201 -4.00 -65.68 -49.24
C SER A 201 -3.42 -66.10 -50.58
#